data_AF-A0A973NUV8-F1
#
_entry.id   AF-A0A973NUV8-F1
#
_cell.length_a   1.000
_cell.length_b   1.000
_cell.length_c   1.000
_cell.angle_alpha   90.00
_cell.angle_beta   90.00
_cell.angle_gamma   90.00
#
_symmetry.space_group_name_H-M   'P 1'
#
loop_
_entity.id
_entity.type
_entity.pdbx_description
1 polymer ?
#
loop_
_entity_poly.entity_id
_entity_poly.type
_entity_poly.pdbx_seq_one_letter_code
_entity_poly.pdbx_strand_id
1 'polypeptide(L)'
;MTQYLATVPRRRVPTRTGLRAGSAVSLALVAVLGATVSFSAAERQADLRHAVTTAEPLAVAAEDIYRDLSDADAASAETFLSAAQAGTAGEDRYAADLSRVSANLAAVDADTRGSALLRAAADELLAGLPVFTKLIGTALADARQNLPVGAAYLREASALLRDRLLPAAQQALKVESDRLKA
;
A
#
# COMPACT_ATOMS: atom_id res chain seq x y z
N MET A 1 -0.94 64.40 44.62
CA MET A 1 -0.25 63.15 45.02
C MET A 1 -1.32 62.05 45.02
N THR A 2 -1.02 60.85 44.47
CA THR A 2 -1.88 59.63 44.43
C THR A 2 -3.01 59.68 43.36
N GLN A 3 -3.24 58.74 42.43
CA GLN A 3 -2.62 57.48 42.03
C GLN A 3 -3.14 57.06 40.62
N TYR A 4 -2.32 56.27 39.92
CA TYR A 4 -2.56 55.58 38.66
C TYR A 4 -3.66 54.50 38.76
N LEU A 5 -4.59 54.44 37.81
CA LEU A 5 -5.26 53.19 37.44
C LEU A 5 -5.26 53.05 35.92
N ALA A 6 -4.33 52.25 35.42
CA ALA A 6 -4.25 51.85 34.03
C ALA A 6 -5.41 50.88 33.72
N THR A 7 -6.35 51.31 32.87
CA THR A 7 -7.31 50.39 32.26
C THR A 7 -6.67 49.73 31.05
N VAL A 8 -6.20 48.49 31.22
CA VAL A 8 -5.76 47.63 30.11
C VAL A 8 -6.98 47.23 29.28
N PRO A 9 -7.06 47.53 27.97
CA PRO A 9 -8.14 47.04 27.14
C PRO A 9 -7.97 45.53 26.91
N ARG A 10 -8.83 44.72 27.53
CA ARG A 10 -8.95 43.29 27.18
C ARG A 10 -9.51 43.17 25.77
N ARG A 11 -8.66 42.88 24.78
CA ARG A 11 -9.09 42.42 23.45
C ARG A 11 -9.89 41.13 23.62
N ARG A 12 -11.21 41.23 23.49
CA ARG A 12 -12.07 40.06 23.29
C ARG A 12 -11.85 39.59 21.86
N VAL A 13 -11.14 38.49 21.70
CA VAL A 13 -11.10 37.76 20.43
C VAL A 13 -12.43 37.01 20.31
N PRO A 14 -13.29 37.28 19.31
CA PRO A 14 -14.53 36.55 19.14
C PRO A 14 -14.26 35.13 18.64
N THR A 15 -14.17 34.20 19.59
CA THR A 15 -13.91 32.76 19.43
C THR A 15 -15.10 31.98 18.84
N ARG A 16 -15.66 32.40 17.70
CA ARG A 16 -16.77 31.65 17.07
C ARG A 16 -16.64 31.39 15.58
N THR A 17 -15.86 32.18 14.84
CA THR A 17 -15.70 32.00 13.38
C THR A 17 -14.49 31.18 12.97
N GLY A 18 -13.45 31.07 13.82
CA GLY A 18 -12.23 30.32 13.51
C GLY A 18 -12.41 28.79 13.44
N LEU A 19 -13.27 28.21 14.30
CA LEU A 19 -13.46 26.75 14.32
C LEU A 19 -14.22 26.22 13.10
N ARG A 20 -15.15 27.01 12.52
CA ARG A 20 -15.92 26.59 11.34
C ARG A 20 -15.11 26.70 10.04
N ALA A 21 -14.20 27.68 9.97
CA ALA A 21 -13.26 27.79 8.87
C ALA A 21 -12.24 26.64 8.87
N GLY A 22 -11.76 26.24 10.04
CA GLY A 22 -10.85 25.09 10.19
C GLY A 22 -11.46 23.77 9.72
N SER A 23 -12.70 23.46 10.13
CA SER A 23 -13.37 22.21 9.74
C SER A 23 -13.66 22.12 8.24
N ALA A 24 -13.99 23.25 7.59
CA ALA A 24 -14.26 23.28 6.16
C ALA A 24 -12.98 23.03 5.33
N VAL A 25 -11.84 23.57 5.79
CA VAL A 25 -10.53 23.35 5.16
C VAL A 25 -10.07 21.89 5.34
N SER A 26 -10.27 21.29 6.51
CA SER A 26 -9.94 19.87 6.74
C SER A 26 -10.80 18.93 5.88
N LEU A 27 -12.11 19.19 5.75
CA LEU A 27 -12.99 18.41 4.88
C LEU A 27 -12.64 18.58 3.39
N ALA A 28 -12.25 19.79 2.97
CA ALA A 28 -11.78 20.03 1.60
C ALA A 28 -10.44 19.32 1.32
N LEU A 29 -9.52 19.28 2.29
CA LEU A 29 -8.26 18.52 2.20
C LEU A 29 -8.50 17.02 2.12
N VAL A 30 -9.41 16.46 2.92
CA VAL A 30 -9.82 15.04 2.83
C VAL A 30 -10.52 14.74 1.50
N ALA A 31 -11.31 15.66 0.96
CA ALA A 31 -11.96 15.50 -0.34
C ALA A 31 -10.97 15.56 -1.52
N VAL A 32 -9.97 16.45 -1.47
CA VAL A 32 -8.89 16.51 -2.47
C VAL A 32 -7.96 15.29 -2.38
N LEU A 33 -7.64 14.83 -1.17
CA LEU A 33 -6.93 13.56 -0.95
C LEU A 33 -7.77 12.33 -1.33
N GLY A 34 -9.11 12.42 -1.26
CA GLY A 34 -10.02 11.38 -1.76
C GLY A 34 -10.16 11.39 -3.29
N ALA A 35 -9.97 12.54 -3.94
CA ALA A 35 -10.06 12.68 -5.39
C ALA A 35 -8.85 12.07 -6.14
N THR A 36 -7.72 11.84 -5.48
CA THR A 36 -6.55 11.19 -6.09
C THR A 36 -6.60 9.66 -6.05
N VAL A 37 -7.69 9.05 -5.57
CA VAL A 37 -7.89 7.58 -5.54
C VAL A 37 -8.76 7.08 -6.72
N SER A 38 -9.21 7.98 -7.61
CA SER A 38 -10.22 7.64 -8.63
C SER A 38 -9.73 7.54 -10.08
N PHE A 39 -8.43 7.32 -10.32
CA PHE A 39 -7.93 7.03 -11.67
C PHE A 39 -7.14 5.73 -11.70
N SER A 40 -7.87 4.60 -11.73
CA SER A 40 -7.41 3.30 -12.27
C SER A 40 -8.52 2.23 -12.30
N ALA A 41 -9.81 2.61 -12.12
CA ALA A 41 -10.92 1.67 -12.22
C ALA A 41 -11.69 1.78 -13.56
N ALA A 42 -11.46 2.85 -14.34
CA ALA A 42 -12.25 3.13 -15.55
C ALA A 42 -11.65 2.59 -16.87
N GLU A 43 -10.42 2.07 -16.87
CA GLU A 43 -9.79 1.49 -18.07
C GLU A 43 -9.67 -0.04 -18.06
N ARG A 44 -10.00 -0.72 -16.95
CA ARG A 44 -9.98 -2.20 -16.86
C ARG A 44 -11.27 -2.87 -17.37
N GLN A 45 -11.87 -2.34 -18.43
CA GLN A 45 -12.99 -2.99 -19.15
C GLN A 45 -12.62 -3.52 -20.54
N ALA A 46 -11.39 -3.31 -21.02
CA ALA A 46 -11.00 -3.69 -22.37
C ALA A 46 -10.34 -5.08 -22.51
N ASP A 47 -9.79 -5.67 -21.45
CA ASP A 47 -8.98 -6.91 -21.55
C ASP A 47 -9.64 -8.18 -21.00
N LEU A 48 -10.97 -8.24 -21.05
CA LEU A 48 -11.72 -9.49 -20.84
C LEU A 48 -11.84 -10.33 -22.12
N ARG A 49 -10.81 -10.33 -22.97
CA ARG A 49 -10.80 -11.10 -24.22
C ARG A 49 -9.46 -11.77 -24.51
N HIS A 50 -8.98 -12.60 -23.59
CA HIS A 50 -8.14 -13.74 -23.95
C HIS A 50 -8.35 -14.91 -22.99
N ALA A 51 -9.56 -15.45 -23.02
CA ALA A 51 -9.84 -16.82 -22.56
C ALA A 51 -9.36 -17.80 -23.63
N VAL A 52 -8.07 -18.14 -23.63
CA VAL A 52 -7.54 -19.31 -24.35
C VAL A 52 -6.48 -19.97 -23.45
N THR A 53 -6.73 -21.22 -23.05
CA THR A 53 -5.94 -22.11 -22.16
C THR A 53 -6.01 -21.79 -20.67
N THR A 54 -6.72 -22.62 -19.89
CA THR A 54 -7.23 -22.28 -18.54
C THR A 54 -6.32 -22.73 -17.39
N ALA A 55 -5.04 -23.05 -17.63
CA ALA A 55 -4.11 -23.45 -16.55
C ALA A 55 -2.72 -22.78 -16.65
N GLU A 56 -2.23 -22.47 -17.85
CA GLU A 56 -1.01 -21.64 -18.02
C GLU A 56 -1.09 -20.23 -17.39
N PRO A 57 -2.24 -19.52 -17.38
CA PRO A 57 -2.28 -18.16 -16.84
C PRO A 57 -2.09 -18.08 -15.32
N LEU A 58 -2.53 -19.09 -14.57
CA LEU A 58 -2.57 -19.00 -13.11
C LEU A 58 -1.21 -19.28 -12.47
N ALA A 59 -0.42 -20.18 -13.06
CA ALA A 59 0.96 -20.43 -12.62
C ALA A 59 1.82 -19.18 -12.86
N VAL A 60 1.64 -18.55 -14.03
CA VAL A 60 2.30 -17.28 -14.36
C VAL A 60 1.88 -16.18 -13.39
N ALA A 61 0.58 -16.05 -13.08
CA ALA A 61 0.11 -15.07 -12.11
C ALA A 61 0.73 -15.29 -10.70
N ALA A 62 0.87 -16.54 -10.26
CA ALA A 62 1.50 -16.86 -8.97
C ALA A 62 3.01 -16.55 -8.96
N GLU A 63 3.71 -16.84 -10.06
CA GLU A 63 5.12 -16.47 -10.25
C GLU A 63 5.30 -14.95 -10.24
N ASP A 64 4.46 -14.22 -10.98
CA ASP A 64 4.47 -12.77 -11.04
C ASP A 64 4.20 -12.15 -9.65
N ILE A 65 3.25 -12.68 -8.86
CA ILE A 65 3.03 -12.23 -7.48
C ILE A 65 4.32 -12.36 -6.66
N TYR A 66 5.00 -13.51 -6.72
CA TYR A 66 6.23 -13.73 -5.97
C TYR A 66 7.32 -12.73 -6.37
N ARG A 67 7.50 -12.54 -7.68
CA ARG A 67 8.49 -11.64 -8.24
C ARG A 67 8.19 -10.18 -7.90
N ASP A 68 6.99 -9.71 -8.17
CA ASP A 68 6.60 -8.32 -7.94
C ASP A 68 6.60 -7.97 -6.45
N LEU A 69 6.27 -8.92 -5.56
CA LEU A 69 6.43 -8.73 -4.12
C LEU A 69 7.90 -8.55 -3.71
N SER A 70 8.80 -9.32 -4.31
CA SER A 70 10.25 -9.22 -4.06
C SER A 70 10.82 -7.90 -4.60
N ASP A 71 10.39 -7.50 -5.79
CA ASP A 71 10.77 -6.23 -6.43
C ASP A 71 10.23 -5.03 -5.62
N ALA A 72 9.01 -5.13 -5.09
CA ALA A 72 8.43 -4.11 -4.22
C ALA A 72 9.22 -3.93 -2.91
N ASP A 73 9.70 -5.00 -2.27
CA ASP A 73 10.56 -4.90 -1.08
C ASP A 73 11.86 -4.16 -1.39
N ALA A 74 12.51 -4.55 -2.49
CA ALA A 74 13.74 -3.91 -2.94
C ALA A 74 13.53 -2.42 -3.25
N ALA A 75 12.49 -2.08 -4.01
CA ALA A 75 12.12 -0.70 -4.33
C ALA A 75 11.78 0.11 -3.07
N SER A 76 11.13 -0.49 -2.09
CA SER A 76 10.82 0.17 -0.81
C SER A 76 12.09 0.47 0.00
N ALA A 77 13.06 -0.45 0.02
CA ALA A 77 14.35 -0.25 0.68
C ALA A 77 15.20 0.82 -0.01
N GLU A 78 15.25 0.82 -1.35
CA GLU A 78 15.88 1.88 -2.13
C GLU A 78 15.26 3.24 -1.82
N THR A 79 13.92 3.32 -1.83
CA THR A 79 13.17 4.54 -1.52
C THR A 79 13.44 5.02 -0.10
N PHE A 80 13.53 4.10 0.87
CA PHE A 80 13.84 4.45 2.25
C PHE A 80 15.23 5.08 2.37
N LEU A 81 16.24 4.51 1.69
CA LEU A 81 17.61 5.04 1.69
C LEU A 81 17.71 6.40 0.99
N SER A 82 16.90 6.63 -0.05
CA SER A 82 16.83 7.92 -0.73
C SER A 82 15.82 8.90 -0.12
N ALA A 83 15.02 8.52 0.88
CA ALA A 83 13.95 9.39 1.40
C ALA A 83 14.45 10.73 1.97
N ALA A 84 15.71 10.80 2.40
CA ALA A 84 16.37 12.03 2.85
C ALA A 84 16.96 12.87 1.69
N GLN A 85 17.08 12.30 0.49
CA GLN A 85 17.73 12.89 -0.69
C GLN A 85 16.73 12.87 -1.86
N ALA A 86 16.08 14.01 -2.13
CA ALA A 86 15.02 14.16 -3.15
C ALA A 86 15.13 13.20 -4.35
N GLY A 87 14.36 12.11 -4.32
CA GLY A 87 14.34 11.09 -5.37
C GLY A 87 13.06 10.26 -5.28
N THR A 88 12.30 10.22 -6.38
CA THR A 88 10.96 9.61 -6.47
C THR A 88 10.90 8.31 -7.26
N ALA A 89 11.99 7.92 -7.94
CA ALA A 89 11.97 6.78 -8.87
C ALA A 89 11.66 5.42 -8.22
N GLY A 90 12.00 5.25 -6.93
CA GLY A 90 11.67 4.04 -6.18
C GLY A 90 10.18 3.96 -5.80
N GLU A 91 9.52 5.10 -5.61
CA GLU A 91 8.08 5.16 -5.28
C GLU A 91 7.23 4.69 -6.46
N ASP A 92 7.58 5.11 -7.68
CA ASP A 92 6.89 4.71 -8.90
C ASP A 92 7.01 3.20 -9.16
N ARG A 93 8.21 2.63 -8.96
CA ARG A 93 8.44 1.19 -9.09
C ARG A 93 7.65 0.40 -8.05
N TYR A 94 7.75 0.78 -6.78
CA TYR A 94 6.98 0.16 -5.70
C TYR A 94 5.47 0.17 -5.97
N ALA A 95 4.93 1.31 -6.43
CA ALA A 95 3.51 1.43 -6.76
C ALA A 95 3.12 0.55 -7.97
N ALA A 96 3.96 0.48 -8.99
CA ALA A 96 3.73 -0.36 -10.16
C ALA A 96 3.74 -1.85 -9.79
N ASP A 97 4.68 -2.28 -8.96
CA ASP A 97 4.81 -3.67 -8.51
C ASP A 97 3.60 -4.07 -7.67
N LEU A 98 3.18 -3.22 -6.72
CA LEU A 98 2.00 -3.48 -5.88
C LEU A 98 0.70 -3.54 -6.71
N SER A 99 0.59 -2.72 -7.75
CA SER A 99 -0.54 -2.75 -8.69
C SER A 99 -0.63 -4.10 -9.42
N ARG A 100 0.51 -4.63 -9.89
CA ARG A 100 0.56 -5.94 -10.55
C ARG A 100 0.25 -7.08 -9.57
N VAL A 101 0.82 -7.07 -8.37
CA VAL A 101 0.48 -8.02 -7.30
C VAL A 101 -1.03 -8.05 -7.05
N SER A 102 -1.66 -6.88 -6.90
CA SER A 102 -3.10 -6.79 -6.64
C SER A 102 -3.96 -7.35 -7.77
N ALA A 103 -3.56 -7.13 -9.03
CA ALA A 103 -4.28 -7.62 -10.20
C ALA A 103 -4.16 -9.15 -10.30
N ASN A 104 -2.96 -9.69 -10.13
CA ASN A 104 -2.71 -11.12 -10.17
C ASN A 104 -3.35 -11.85 -8.99
N LEU A 105 -3.36 -11.25 -7.80
CA LEU A 105 -4.02 -11.82 -6.63
C LEU A 105 -5.54 -11.93 -6.83
N ALA A 106 -6.17 -10.94 -7.47
CA ALA A 106 -7.60 -11.01 -7.81
C ALA A 106 -7.90 -12.16 -8.79
N ALA A 107 -6.99 -12.42 -9.74
CA ALA A 107 -7.11 -13.57 -10.65
C ALA A 107 -6.95 -14.91 -9.93
N VAL A 108 -5.96 -15.02 -9.02
CA VAL A 108 -5.73 -16.21 -8.19
C VAL A 108 -6.94 -16.48 -7.28
N ASP A 109 -7.46 -15.46 -6.59
CA ASP A 109 -8.59 -15.59 -5.67
C ASP A 109 -9.86 -16.09 -6.38
N ALA A 110 -10.16 -15.53 -7.56
CA ALA A 110 -11.32 -15.91 -8.37
C ALA A 110 -11.29 -17.39 -8.82
N ASP A 111 -10.10 -18.00 -8.87
CA ASP A 111 -9.89 -19.38 -9.31
C ASP A 111 -9.39 -20.33 -8.19
N THR A 112 -9.59 -19.95 -6.92
CA THR A 112 -9.31 -20.84 -5.76
C THR A 112 -10.21 -22.08 -5.70
N ARG A 113 -11.11 -22.27 -6.68
CA ARG A 113 -12.05 -23.39 -6.72
C ARG A 113 -11.26 -24.70 -6.93
N GLY A 114 -11.55 -25.69 -6.10
CA GLY A 114 -10.95 -27.03 -6.19
C GLY A 114 -9.60 -27.22 -5.46
N SER A 115 -9.04 -26.23 -4.76
CA SER A 115 -7.86 -26.43 -3.90
C SER A 115 -7.96 -25.65 -2.59
N ALA A 116 -7.94 -26.37 -1.46
CA ALA A 116 -7.90 -25.75 -0.13
C ALA A 116 -6.56 -25.05 0.14
N LEU A 117 -5.46 -25.57 -0.41
CA LEU A 117 -4.13 -24.97 -0.29
C LEU A 117 -4.02 -23.66 -1.07
N LEU A 118 -4.60 -23.60 -2.27
CA LEU A 118 -4.61 -22.37 -3.07
C LEU A 118 -5.43 -21.28 -2.38
N ARG A 119 -6.57 -21.64 -1.78
CA ARG A 119 -7.39 -20.71 -1.00
C ARG A 119 -6.64 -20.17 0.23
N ALA A 120 -5.99 -21.04 1.00
CA ALA A 120 -5.21 -20.62 2.16
C ALA A 120 -4.06 -19.66 1.77
N ALA A 121 -3.38 -19.93 0.64
CA ALA A 121 -2.36 -19.03 0.11
C ALA A 121 -2.94 -17.66 -0.29
N ALA A 122 -4.06 -17.63 -1.01
CA ALA A 122 -4.74 -16.40 -1.39
C ALA A 122 -5.20 -15.60 -0.15
N ASP A 123 -5.77 -16.27 0.85
CA ASP A 123 -6.22 -15.66 2.11
C ASP A 123 -5.05 -15.00 2.86
N GLU A 124 -3.89 -15.66 2.96
CA GLU A 124 -2.70 -15.11 3.60
C GLU A 124 -2.17 -13.87 2.85
N LEU A 125 -2.16 -13.92 1.51
CA LEU A 125 -1.77 -12.79 0.66
C LEU A 125 -2.74 -11.60 0.83
N LEU A 126 -4.05 -11.85 0.77
CA LEU A 126 -5.09 -10.82 0.94
C LEU A 126 -5.05 -10.18 2.33
N ALA A 127 -4.73 -10.96 3.37
CA ALA A 127 -4.63 -10.47 4.73
C ALA A 127 -3.34 -9.68 4.99
N GLY A 128 -2.20 -10.14 4.47
CA GLY A 128 -0.91 -9.53 4.77
C GLY A 128 -0.52 -8.36 3.85
N LEU A 129 -1.01 -8.32 2.60
CA LEU A 129 -0.65 -7.25 1.66
C LEU A 129 -1.00 -5.84 2.19
N PRO A 130 -2.19 -5.58 2.76
CA PRO A 130 -2.50 -4.27 3.35
C PRO A 130 -1.59 -3.91 4.54
N VAL A 131 -1.18 -4.91 5.33
CA VAL A 131 -0.29 -4.71 6.48
C VAL A 131 1.12 -4.35 6.00
N PHE A 132 1.63 -5.07 5.00
CA PHE A 132 2.90 -4.76 4.33
C PHE A 132 2.90 -3.32 3.80
N THR A 133 1.90 -2.94 3.00
CA THR A 133 1.79 -1.59 2.44
C THR A 133 1.73 -0.50 3.51
N LYS A 134 1.00 -0.75 4.61
CA LYS A 134 0.92 0.18 5.75
C LYS A 134 2.27 0.37 6.44
N LEU A 135 3.01 -0.71 6.67
CA LEU A 135 4.33 -0.66 7.31
C LEU A 135 5.33 0.11 6.45
N ILE A 136 5.36 -0.16 5.14
CA ILE A 136 6.19 0.60 4.18
C ILE A 136 5.81 2.09 4.19
N GLY A 137 4.52 2.42 4.11
CA GLY A 137 4.07 3.81 4.14
C GLY A 137 4.51 4.55 5.41
N THR A 138 4.46 3.88 6.56
CA THR A 138 4.91 4.43 7.84
C THR A 138 6.43 4.60 7.86
N ALA A 139 7.16 3.58 7.41
CA ALA A 139 8.62 3.62 7.29
C ALA A 139 9.10 4.81 6.45
N LEU A 140 8.48 5.03 5.28
CA LEU A 140 8.82 6.12 4.37
C LEU A 140 8.44 7.50 4.94
N ALA A 141 7.30 7.61 5.61
CA ALA A 141 6.89 8.85 6.28
C ALA A 141 7.88 9.26 7.39
N ASP A 142 8.36 8.28 8.15
CA ASP A 142 9.36 8.49 9.21
C ASP A 142 10.76 8.76 8.63
N ALA A 143 11.13 8.11 7.53
CA ALA A 143 12.39 8.33 6.83
C ALA A 143 12.53 9.78 6.33
N ARG A 144 11.46 10.34 5.75
CA ARG A 144 11.43 11.76 5.31
C ARG A 144 11.58 12.75 6.48
N GLN A 145 11.29 12.32 7.71
CA GLN A 145 11.46 13.10 8.93
C GLN A 145 12.79 12.81 9.65
N ASN A 146 13.67 11.99 9.06
CA ASN A 146 14.92 11.50 9.68
C ASN A 146 14.68 10.77 11.02
N LEU A 147 13.54 10.09 11.17
CA LEU A 147 13.22 9.33 12.38
C LEU A 147 13.77 7.89 12.26
N PRO A 148 14.61 7.42 13.20
CA PRO A 148 15.24 6.10 13.11
C PRO A 148 14.24 4.94 13.26
N VAL A 149 13.07 5.19 13.83
CA VAL A 149 12.00 4.19 13.95
C VAL A 149 11.46 3.75 12.58
N GLY A 150 11.61 4.58 11.53
CA GLY A 150 11.25 4.19 10.17
C GLY A 150 11.98 2.92 9.70
N ALA A 151 13.26 2.75 10.09
CA ALA A 151 14.03 1.55 9.76
C ALA A 151 13.49 0.30 10.49
N ALA A 152 12.84 0.47 11.65
CA ALA A 152 12.20 -0.65 12.35
C ALA A 152 10.95 -1.10 11.61
N TYR A 153 10.10 -0.17 11.16
CA TYR A 153 8.93 -0.49 10.34
C TYR A 153 9.29 -1.12 8.99
N LEU A 154 10.36 -0.65 8.34
CA LEU A 154 10.84 -1.27 7.10
C LEU A 154 11.27 -2.73 7.35
N ARG A 155 12.04 -3.00 8.40
CA ARG A 155 12.44 -4.38 8.76
C ARG A 155 11.24 -5.25 9.08
N GLU A 156 10.24 -4.71 9.77
CA GLU A 156 8.99 -5.43 10.09
C GLU A 156 8.21 -5.76 8.81
N ALA A 157 8.13 -4.82 7.85
CA ALA A 157 7.51 -5.06 6.55
C ALA A 157 8.22 -6.19 5.79
N SER A 158 9.55 -6.12 5.67
CA SER A 158 10.32 -7.16 4.97
C SER A 158 10.29 -8.50 5.71
N ALA A 159 10.15 -8.51 7.03
CA ALA A 159 9.95 -9.75 7.79
C ALA A 159 8.58 -10.36 7.50
N LEU A 160 7.49 -9.58 7.56
CA LEU A 160 6.16 -10.03 7.16
C LEU A 160 6.17 -10.60 5.73
N LEU A 161 6.86 -9.92 4.82
CA LEU A 161 6.96 -10.36 3.44
C LEU A 161 7.67 -11.71 3.31
N ARG A 162 8.87 -11.85 3.89
CA ARG A 162 9.69 -13.07 3.81
C ARG A 162 9.08 -14.25 4.55
N ASP A 163 8.50 -14.00 5.71
CA ASP A 163 8.03 -15.06 6.60
C ASP A 163 6.63 -15.56 6.22
N ARG A 164 5.86 -14.75 5.48
CA ARG A 164 4.45 -15.06 5.19
C ARG A 164 4.07 -14.91 3.72
N LEU A 165 4.25 -13.73 3.14
CA LEU A 165 3.71 -13.43 1.82
C LEU A 165 4.44 -14.19 0.70
N LEU A 166 5.77 -14.23 0.72
CA LEU A 166 6.55 -14.99 -0.26
C LEU A 166 6.29 -16.50 -0.16
N PRO A 167 6.27 -17.13 1.04
CA PRO A 167 5.83 -18.52 1.19
C PRO A 167 4.42 -18.79 0.67
N ALA A 168 3.46 -17.88 0.89
CA ALA A 168 2.11 -18.01 0.37
C ALA A 168 2.08 -17.97 -1.18
N ALA A 169 2.79 -17.03 -1.79
CA ALA A 169 2.93 -16.97 -3.25
C ALA A 169 3.58 -18.23 -3.84
N GLN A 170 4.65 -18.74 -3.19
CA GLN A 170 5.28 -20.01 -3.56
C GLN A 170 4.33 -21.20 -3.43
N GLN A 171 3.47 -21.22 -2.41
CA GLN A 171 2.48 -22.28 -2.23
C GLN A 171 1.45 -22.27 -3.37
N ALA A 172 0.96 -21.09 -3.77
CA ALA A 172 0.07 -20.95 -4.91
C ALA A 172 0.74 -21.47 -6.20
N LEU A 173 1.99 -21.06 -6.46
CA LEU A 173 2.77 -21.52 -7.61
C LEU A 173 2.95 -23.05 -7.61
N LYS A 174 3.25 -23.64 -6.45
CA LYS A 174 3.44 -25.09 -6.32
C LYS A 174 2.14 -25.85 -6.62
N VAL A 175 1.01 -25.41 -6.08
CA VAL A 175 -0.29 -26.05 -6.32
C VAL A 175 -0.63 -26.03 -7.80
N GLU A 176 -0.40 -24.91 -8.48
CA GLU A 176 -0.72 -24.80 -9.90
C GLU A 176 0.26 -25.59 -10.79
N SER A 177 1.55 -25.58 -10.44
CA SER A 177 2.55 -26.42 -11.09
C SER A 177 2.23 -27.91 -10.96
N ASP A 178 1.69 -28.33 -9.81
CA ASP A 178 1.29 -29.73 -9.59
C ASP A 178 0.04 -30.09 -10.41
N ARG A 179 -0.91 -29.14 -10.59
CA ARG A 179 -2.09 -29.32 -11.45
C ARG A 179 -1.72 -29.48 -12.93
N LEU A 180 -0.75 -28.72 -13.43
CA LEU A 180 -0.30 -28.79 -14.83
C LEU A 180 0.39 -30.12 -15.20
N LYS A 181 0.89 -30.85 -14.20
CA LYS A 181 1.58 -32.13 -14.38
C LYS A 181 0.65 -33.35 -14.27
N ALA A 182 -0.58 -33.16 -13.79
CA ALA A 182 -1.57 -34.22 -13.54
C ALA A 182 -2.41 -34.51 -14.78
#